data_AF-A0A1I6NQ68-F1
#
_entry.id   AF-A0A1I6NQ68-F1
#
_cell.length_a   1.000
_cell.length_b   1.000
_cell.length_c   1.000
_cell.angle_alpha   90.00
_cell.angle_beta   90.00
_cell.angle_gamma   90.00
#
_symmetry.space_group_name_H-M   'P 1'
#
loop_
_entity.id
_entity.type
_entity.pdbx_description
1 polymer ?
#
loop_
_entity_poly.entity_id
_entity_poly.type
_entity_poly.pdbx_seq_one_letter_code
_entity_poly.pdbx_strand_id
1 'polypeptide(L)'
;MLFGDGENLAITIENKVDEAKGMLLDEINFDLEMFLHLNDEKTSEYLLDFDGFNTENIESLANAMAEIGFNAQYGSSRKYLEKALQLYRFCSLKDNTYSIEREINIMAINNELQK
;
A
#
# COMPACT_ATOMS: atom_id res chain seq x y z
N MET A 1 -26.61 -24.19 -3.32
CA MET A 1 -25.14 -24.19 -3.41
C MET A 1 -24.74 -22.91 -4.11
N LEU A 2 -24.15 -21.94 -3.39
CA LEU A 2 -23.46 -20.79 -4.00
C LEU A 2 -22.32 -20.39 -3.05
N PHE A 3 -21.33 -21.26 -2.92
CA PHE A 3 -20.03 -20.95 -2.33
C PHE A 3 -19.00 -21.28 -3.41
N GLY A 4 -18.62 -20.28 -4.19
CA GLY A 4 -17.71 -20.45 -5.34
C GLY A 4 -17.27 -19.14 -6.00
N ASP A 5 -17.89 -18.01 -5.59
CA ASP A 5 -17.61 -16.69 -6.17
C ASP A 5 -16.41 -16.00 -5.50
N GLY A 6 -16.16 -16.27 -4.21
CA GLY A 6 -15.07 -15.63 -3.45
C GLY A 6 -13.66 -16.09 -3.86
N GLU A 7 -13.49 -17.36 -4.22
CA GLU A 7 -12.18 -17.90 -4.63
C GLU A 7 -11.76 -17.37 -6.00
N ASN A 8 -12.69 -17.23 -6.95
CA ASN A 8 -12.42 -16.65 -8.27
C ASN A 8 -12.04 -15.15 -8.16
N LEU A 9 -12.73 -14.40 -7.30
CA LEU A 9 -12.41 -12.99 -7.05
C LEU A 9 -11.03 -12.83 -6.42
N ALA A 10 -10.67 -13.65 -5.42
CA ALA A 10 -9.37 -13.61 -4.79
C ALA A 10 -8.22 -13.92 -5.76
N ILE A 11 -8.36 -14.98 -6.58
CA ILE A 11 -7.38 -15.34 -7.63
C ILE A 11 -7.22 -14.19 -8.64
N THR A 12 -8.31 -13.50 -8.98
CA THR A 12 -8.27 -12.37 -9.91
C THR A 12 -7.55 -11.15 -9.32
N ILE A 13 -7.69 -10.90 -8.01
CA ILE A 13 -7.01 -9.79 -7.33
C ILE A 13 -5.50 -10.07 -7.23
N GLU A 14 -5.11 -11.29 -6.84
CA GLU A 14 -3.70 -11.67 -6.74
C GLU A 14 -2.96 -11.51 -8.08
N ASN A 15 -3.58 -11.97 -9.18
CA ASN A 15 -3.02 -11.82 -10.52
C ASN A 15 -2.83 -10.35 -10.92
N LYS A 16 -3.80 -9.47 -10.60
CA LYS A 16 -3.69 -8.03 -10.88
C LYS A 16 -2.60 -7.36 -10.06
N VAL A 17 -2.43 -7.78 -8.81
CA VAL A 17 -1.38 -7.27 -7.93
C VAL A 17 -0.01 -7.66 -8.47
N ASP A 18 0.17 -8.91 -8.91
CA ASP A 18 1.45 -9.36 -9.47
C ASP A 18 1.77 -8.70 -10.82
N GLU A 19 0.76 -8.47 -11.67
CA GLU A 19 0.93 -7.67 -12.90
C GLU A 19 1.37 -6.23 -12.56
N ALA A 20 0.70 -5.57 -11.60
CA ALA A 20 1.04 -4.21 -11.18
C ALA A 20 2.45 -4.12 -10.58
N LYS A 21 2.89 -5.13 -9.82
CA LYS A 21 4.28 -5.23 -9.33
C LYS A 21 5.28 -5.27 -10.48
N GLY A 22 5.00 -6.09 -11.49
CA GLY A 22 5.83 -6.18 -12.70
C GLY A 22 5.96 -4.84 -13.40
N MET A 23 4.84 -4.14 -13.61
CA MET A 23 4.84 -2.80 -14.22
C MET A 23 5.65 -1.78 -13.40
N LEU A 24 5.48 -1.75 -12.07
CA LEU A 24 6.26 -0.85 -11.19
C LEU A 24 7.76 -1.10 -11.32
N LEU A 25 8.18 -2.38 -11.37
CA LEU A 25 9.59 -2.73 -11.51
C LEU A 25 10.11 -2.41 -12.92
N ASP A 26 9.39 -2.80 -13.97
CA ASP A 26 9.88 -2.71 -15.34
C ASP A 26 9.83 -1.28 -15.90
N GLU A 27 8.82 -0.49 -15.53
CA GLU A 27 8.63 0.85 -16.09
C GLU A 27 9.36 1.94 -15.32
N ILE A 28 9.41 1.83 -13.98
CA ILE A 28 9.97 2.87 -13.11
C ILE A 28 11.02 2.35 -12.14
N ASN A 29 11.46 1.09 -12.26
CA ASN A 29 12.46 0.47 -11.36
C ASN A 29 12.06 0.52 -9.88
N PHE A 30 10.75 0.41 -9.60
CA PHE A 30 10.22 0.36 -8.25
C PHE A 30 9.95 -1.09 -7.83
N ASP A 31 10.86 -1.67 -7.04
CA ASP A 31 10.71 -3.00 -6.46
C ASP A 31 9.75 -2.96 -5.25
N LEU A 32 8.49 -3.37 -5.47
CA LEU A 32 7.46 -3.40 -4.43
C LEU A 32 7.76 -4.44 -3.34
N GLU A 33 8.32 -5.60 -3.69
CA GLU A 33 8.60 -6.66 -2.71
C GLU A 33 9.72 -6.23 -1.76
N MET A 34 10.79 -5.63 -2.28
CA MET A 34 11.82 -5.03 -1.44
C MET A 34 11.24 -3.89 -0.60
N PHE A 35 10.46 -3.00 -1.21
CA PHE A 35 9.87 -1.84 -0.54
C PHE A 35 9.03 -2.20 0.69
N LEU A 36 8.22 -3.26 0.60
CA LEU A 36 7.40 -3.76 1.70
C LEU A 36 8.22 -4.17 2.94
N HIS A 37 9.50 -4.51 2.77
CA HIS A 37 10.39 -4.93 3.87
C HIS A 37 11.26 -3.81 4.44
N LEU A 38 11.24 -2.61 3.83
CA LEU A 38 12.00 -1.47 4.34
C LEU A 38 11.39 -0.93 5.64
N ASN A 39 12.24 -0.45 6.55
CA ASN A 39 11.80 0.31 7.72
C ASN A 39 11.43 1.76 7.33
N ASP A 40 10.92 2.57 8.27
CA ASP A 40 10.45 3.94 8.01
C ASP A 40 11.53 4.84 7.38
N GLU A 41 12.76 4.76 7.88
CA GLU A 41 13.91 5.54 7.40
C GLU A 41 14.26 5.16 5.95
N LYS A 42 14.43 3.86 5.69
CA LYS A 42 14.75 3.34 4.35
C LYS A 42 13.62 3.50 3.36
N THR A 43 12.37 3.44 3.82
CA THR A 43 11.19 3.74 3.00
C THR A 43 11.23 5.18 2.53
N SER A 44 11.55 6.11 3.43
CA SER A 44 11.65 7.53 3.10
C SER A 44 12.80 7.80 2.13
N GLU A 45 13.99 7.25 2.39
CA GLU A 45 15.13 7.34 1.46
C GLU A 45 14.77 6.80 0.07
N TYR A 46 14.21 5.59 0.02
CA TYR A 46 13.84 4.95 -1.23
C TYR A 46 12.83 5.77 -2.05
N LEU A 47 11.82 6.36 -1.41
CA LEU A 47 10.85 7.23 -2.11
C LEU A 47 11.49 8.50 -2.64
N LEU A 48 12.49 9.05 -1.94
CA LEU A 48 13.17 10.29 -2.35
C LEU A 48 14.18 10.07 -3.48
N ASP A 49 14.61 8.82 -3.72
CA ASP A 49 15.49 8.47 -4.85
C ASP A 49 14.76 8.54 -6.22
N PHE A 50 13.43 8.65 -6.22
CA PHE A 50 12.63 8.82 -7.45
C PHE A 50 12.21 10.29 -7.62
N ASP A 51 12.79 10.98 -8.61
CA ASP A 51 12.47 12.38 -8.96
C ASP A 51 10.97 12.63 -9.25
N GLY A 52 10.21 11.59 -9.59
CA GLY A 52 8.79 11.66 -9.91
C GLY A 52 7.85 11.54 -8.70
N PHE A 53 8.34 11.13 -7.51
CA PHE A 53 7.46 10.96 -6.35
C PHE A 53 7.20 12.27 -5.60
N ASN A 54 5.92 12.61 -5.50
CA ASN A 54 5.38 13.73 -4.74
C ASN A 54 4.39 13.22 -3.69
N THR A 55 3.83 14.10 -2.86
CA THR A 55 2.89 13.67 -1.82
C THR A 55 1.66 12.96 -2.40
N GLU A 56 1.13 13.44 -3.53
CA GLU A 56 -0.11 12.93 -4.13
C GLU A 56 0.03 11.50 -4.65
N ASN A 57 1.13 11.19 -5.35
CA ASN A 57 1.34 9.83 -5.85
C ASN A 57 1.82 8.86 -4.77
N ILE A 58 2.52 9.32 -3.72
CA ILE A 58 2.81 8.51 -2.53
C ILE A 58 1.52 8.19 -1.77
N GLU A 59 0.60 9.15 -1.65
CA GLU A 59 -0.71 8.91 -1.03
C GLU A 59 -1.58 7.97 -1.88
N SER A 60 -1.51 8.08 -3.21
CA SER A 60 -2.14 7.11 -4.12
C SER A 60 -1.57 5.70 -3.96
N LEU A 61 -0.25 5.58 -3.77
CA LEU A 61 0.40 4.30 -3.45
C LEU A 61 -0.07 3.76 -2.08
N ALA A 62 -0.22 4.63 -1.08
CA ALA A 62 -0.76 4.26 0.23
C ALA A 62 -2.20 3.72 0.13
N ASN A 63 -3.04 4.37 -0.67
CA ASN A 63 -4.41 3.92 -0.94
C ASN A 63 -4.42 2.54 -1.59
N ALA A 64 -3.60 2.32 -2.62
CA ALA A 64 -3.50 1.03 -3.30
C ALA A 64 -3.01 -0.08 -2.35
N MET A 65 -2.00 0.20 -1.52
CA MET A 65 -1.52 -0.74 -0.52
C MET A 65 -2.56 -1.06 0.54
N ALA A 66 -3.32 -0.05 0.99
CA ALA A 66 -4.41 -0.26 1.94
C ALA A 66 -5.49 -1.17 1.32
N GLU A 67 -5.88 -0.93 0.07
CA GLU A 67 -6.85 -1.76 -0.65
C GLU A 67 -6.37 -3.21 -0.77
N ILE A 68 -5.12 -3.43 -1.17
CA ILE A 68 -4.53 -4.79 -1.20
C ILE A 68 -4.57 -5.40 0.21
N GLY A 69 -4.16 -4.64 1.23
CA GLY A 69 -4.13 -5.07 2.62
C GLY A 69 -5.50 -5.50 3.14
N PHE A 70 -6.57 -4.76 2.84
CA PHE A 70 -7.92 -5.09 3.27
C PHE A 70 -8.56 -6.25 2.51
N ASN A 71 -8.10 -6.53 1.28
CA ASN A 71 -8.66 -7.58 0.42
C ASN A 71 -7.81 -8.86 0.33
N ALA A 72 -6.56 -8.84 0.83
CA ALA A 72 -5.66 -9.99 0.77
C ALA A 72 -6.04 -11.10 1.77
N GLN A 73 -5.73 -12.35 1.42
CA GLN A 73 -5.86 -13.48 2.34
C GLN A 73 -4.85 -13.39 3.51
N TYR A 74 -5.15 -14.08 4.61
CA TYR A 74 -4.38 -14.05 5.85
C TYR A 74 -2.87 -14.35 5.63
N GLY A 75 -2.01 -13.39 5.95
CA GLY A 75 -0.54 -13.50 5.92
C GLY A 75 0.16 -12.33 5.22
N SER A 76 -0.31 -11.92 4.04
CA SER A 76 0.23 -10.78 3.28
C SER A 76 -0.46 -9.46 3.64
N SER A 77 -1.73 -9.50 4.05
CA SER A 77 -2.55 -8.35 4.46
C SER A 77 -1.82 -7.39 5.40
N ARG A 78 -1.24 -7.91 6.49
CA ARG A 78 -0.58 -7.10 7.52
C ARG A 78 0.56 -6.24 6.98
N LYS A 79 1.40 -6.79 6.11
CA LYS A 79 2.56 -6.07 5.55
C LYS A 79 2.13 -4.88 4.70
N TYR A 80 1.11 -5.07 3.87
CA TYR A 80 0.56 -4.01 3.04
C TYR A 80 -0.10 -2.91 3.88
N LEU A 81 -0.85 -3.28 4.92
CA LEU A 81 -1.47 -2.33 5.85
C LEU A 81 -0.43 -1.53 6.64
N GLU A 82 0.60 -2.20 7.19
CA GLU A 82 1.69 -1.53 7.91
C GLU A 82 2.45 -0.57 6.98
N LYS A 83 2.73 -0.98 5.74
CA LYS A 83 3.37 -0.10 4.75
C LYS A 83 2.48 1.09 4.38
N ALA A 84 1.20 0.88 4.10
CA ALA A 84 0.25 1.96 3.82
C ALA A 84 0.20 2.99 4.97
N LEU A 85 0.20 2.51 6.22
CA LEU A 85 0.24 3.37 7.40
C LEU A 85 1.52 4.23 7.46
N GLN A 86 2.68 3.67 7.12
CA GLN A 86 3.94 4.42 7.03
C GLN A 86 3.84 5.52 5.95
N LEU A 87 3.25 5.22 4.79
CA LEU A 87 3.12 6.20 3.70
C LEU A 87 2.16 7.34 4.04
N TYR A 88 1.01 7.06 4.66
CA TYR A 88 0.12 8.14 5.10
C TYR A 88 0.79 9.05 6.11
N ARG A 89 1.58 8.50 7.04
CA ARG A 89 2.36 9.30 8.00
C ARG A 89 3.43 10.13 7.29
N PHE A 90 4.12 9.55 6.32
CA PHE A 90 5.07 10.29 5.48
C PHE A 90 4.39 11.46 4.77
N CYS A 91 3.22 11.24 4.17
CA CYS A 91 2.43 12.30 3.53
C CYS A 91 1.99 13.37 4.52
N SER A 92 1.48 13.01 5.71
CA SER A 92 1.11 13.98 6.76
C SER A 92 2.29 14.80 7.28
N LEU A 93 3.52 14.28 7.24
CA LEU A 93 4.71 15.04 7.62
C LEU A 93 5.19 15.98 6.50
N LYS A 94 5.04 15.56 5.24
CA LYS A 94 5.48 16.32 4.06
C LYS A 94 4.47 17.39 3.65
N ASP A 95 3.18 17.11 3.83
CA ASP A 95 2.07 17.99 3.53
C ASP A 95 1.63 18.72 4.79
N ASN A 96 1.76 20.05 4.79
CA ASN A 96 1.26 20.89 5.90
C ASN A 96 -0.27 21.05 5.85
N THR A 97 -0.97 20.25 5.05
CA THR A 97 -2.41 20.26 4.87
C THR A 97 -3.04 19.03 5.52
N TYR A 98 -4.03 19.27 6.37
CA TYR A 98 -4.81 18.21 6.99
C TYR A 98 -5.74 17.55 5.96
N SER A 99 -5.70 16.21 5.87
CA SER A 99 -6.56 15.41 4.98
C SER A 99 -7.48 14.52 5.81
N ILE A 100 -8.79 14.77 5.74
CA ILE A 100 -9.80 13.97 6.45
C ILE A 100 -9.78 12.51 5.96
N GLU A 101 -9.66 12.32 4.64
CA GLU A 101 -9.62 10.99 4.03
C GLU A 101 -8.43 10.18 4.53
N ARG A 102 -7.26 10.81 4.60
CA ARG A 102 -6.04 10.23 5.15
C ARG A 102 -6.23 9.75 6.59
N GLU A 103 -6.82 10.58 7.43
CA GLU A 103 -7.07 10.23 8.83
C GLU A 103 -8.08 9.09 8.97
N ILE A 104 -9.12 9.05 8.13
CA ILE A 104 -10.06 7.92 8.07
C ILE A 104 -9.34 6.62 7.71
N ASN A 105 -8.47 6.65 6.70
CA ASN A 105 -7.71 5.47 6.27
C ASN A 105 -6.72 5.02 7.35
N ILE A 106 -6.01 5.95 7.99
CA ILE A 106 -5.14 5.66 9.14
C ILE A 106 -5.93 4.98 10.27
N MET A 107 -7.12 5.49 10.62
CA MET A 107 -7.95 4.88 11.65
C MET A 107 -8.42 3.48 11.26
N ALA A 108 -8.87 3.28 10.01
CA ALA A 108 -9.32 1.97 9.52
C ALA A 108 -8.19 0.94 9.58
N ILE A 109 -6.98 1.31 9.14
CA ILE A 109 -5.80 0.42 9.17
C ILE A 109 -5.42 0.07 10.62
N ASN A 110 -5.36 1.06 11.52
CA ASN A 110 -5.01 0.80 12.92
C ASN A 110 -6.02 -0.16 13.59
N ASN A 111 -7.31 -0.03 13.29
CA ASN A 111 -8.33 -0.93 13.79
C ASN A 111 -8.15 -2.37 13.25
N GLU A 112 -7.78 -2.52 11.98
CA GLU A 112 -7.54 -3.83 11.38
C GLU A 112 -6.30 -4.52 11.96
N LEU A 113 -5.20 -3.77 12.15
CA LEU A 113 -3.94 -4.29 12.70
C LEU A 113 -4.01 -4.70 14.18
N GLN A 114 -5.08 -4.30 14.87
CA GLN A 114 -5.36 -4.65 16.27
C GLN A 114 -6.24 -5.90 16.43
N LYS A 115 -6.82 -6.41 15.34
CA LYS A 115 -7.56 -7.69 15.34
C LYS A 115 -6.60 -8.88 15.41
#